data_AF-A0A661NL62-F1
#
_entry.id   AF-A0A661NL62-F1
#
_cell.length_a   1.000
_cell.length_b   1.000
_cell.length_c   1.000
_cell.angle_alpha   90.00
_cell.angle_beta   90.00
_cell.angle_gamma   90.00
#
_symmetry.space_group_name_H-M   'P 1'
#
loop_
_entity.id
_entity.type
_entity.pdbx_description
1 polymer ?
#
loop_
_entity_poly.entity_id
_entity_poly.type
_entity_poly.pdbx_seq_one_letter_code
_entity_poly.pdbx_strand_id
1 'polypeptide(L)'
;MDTGRAETLQVALDLGDPCPAPSSCHSGYCVDDVCCDSACGGGDSNDCQACSMAAGASVSGICEGLTGISCDDGAFCNGTELCAAGTCGSSSGDPCAANLGDADTDCSESCDEATDDCTANDPDASSCDDGDACNQSDSCSSGACTGADPVTCSAQDECHGAGPCDSTTGLCDAPPLPDDTPCAGGTCQDGVCASGSDLDNASGCGCRVPSGGKPSPWRAIGWLGLGLIWVRRRSAGPGSPAARLPWGSGIPIQGLTTCVLHRGNH
;
A
#
# COMPACT_ATOMS: atom_id res chain seq x y z
N MET A 1 -49.34 57.61 -32.31
CA MET A 1 -48.56 57.73 -31.08
C MET A 1 -47.50 56.66 -31.18
N ASP A 2 -46.36 57.07 -31.73
CA ASP A 2 -45.22 56.22 -32.02
C ASP A 2 -44.54 55.90 -30.70
N THR A 3 -44.57 54.64 -30.28
CA THR A 3 -43.89 54.18 -29.06
C THR A 3 -42.41 54.12 -29.37
N GLY A 4 -41.72 55.25 -29.20
CA GLY A 4 -40.28 55.37 -29.40
C GLY A 4 -39.55 54.24 -28.67
N ARG A 5 -39.04 53.28 -29.44
CA ARG A 5 -38.02 52.36 -28.94
C ARG A 5 -36.78 53.20 -28.68
N ALA A 6 -36.39 53.31 -27.43
CA ALA A 6 -35.05 53.73 -27.09
C ALA A 6 -34.12 52.64 -27.64
N GLU A 7 -33.59 52.84 -28.84
CA GLU A 7 -32.41 52.09 -29.27
C GLU A 7 -31.26 52.62 -28.41
N THR A 8 -30.97 51.89 -27.34
CA THR A 8 -29.68 52.02 -26.67
C THR A 8 -28.64 51.73 -27.76
N LEU A 9 -27.93 52.77 -28.19
CA LEU A 9 -26.77 52.63 -29.05
C LEU A 9 -25.73 51.85 -28.25
N GLN A 10 -25.81 50.53 -28.31
CA GLN A 10 -24.85 49.65 -27.67
C GLN A 10 -23.59 49.74 -28.53
N VAL A 11 -22.69 50.65 -28.13
CA VAL A 11 -21.40 50.81 -28.79
C VAL A 11 -20.66 49.49 -28.60
N ALA A 12 -20.49 48.75 -29.69
CA ALA A 12 -19.68 47.55 -29.68
C ALA A 12 -18.23 47.96 -29.39
N LEU A 13 -17.60 47.23 -28.47
CA LEU A 13 -16.24 47.41 -28.01
C LEU A 13 -15.24 46.94 -29.06
N ASP A 14 -14.09 47.61 -29.12
CA ASP A 14 -13.02 47.31 -30.05
C ASP A 14 -12.14 46.17 -29.50
N LEU A 15 -11.22 45.64 -30.33
CA LEU A 15 -10.30 44.60 -29.91
C LEU A 15 -9.42 45.06 -28.75
N GLY A 16 -9.28 44.21 -27.73
CA GLY A 16 -8.49 44.52 -26.54
C GLY A 16 -9.25 45.22 -25.42
N ASP A 17 -10.48 45.69 -25.69
CA ASP A 17 -11.35 46.29 -24.67
C ASP A 17 -11.93 45.23 -23.73
N PRO A 18 -12.13 45.56 -22.44
CA PRO A 18 -12.74 44.65 -21.48
C PRO A 18 -14.23 44.45 -21.78
N CYS A 19 -14.67 43.20 -21.83
CA CYS A 19 -16.03 42.86 -22.25
C CYS A 19 -16.78 42.00 -21.21
N PRO A 20 -18.08 42.25 -20.97
CA PRO A 20 -18.88 41.43 -20.07
C PRO A 20 -19.60 40.26 -20.79
N ALA A 21 -19.63 40.27 -22.12
CA ALA A 21 -20.29 39.25 -22.95
C ALA A 21 -19.85 39.35 -24.42
N PRO A 22 -19.95 38.26 -25.21
CA PRO A 22 -19.57 38.24 -26.63
C PRO A 22 -20.30 39.27 -27.49
N SER A 23 -21.58 39.54 -27.19
CA SER A 23 -22.39 40.55 -27.89
C SER A 23 -21.92 41.99 -27.68
N SER A 24 -21.00 42.21 -26.73
CA SER A 24 -20.45 43.54 -26.46
C SER A 24 -19.30 43.89 -27.40
N CYS A 25 -18.70 42.90 -28.08
CA CYS A 25 -17.53 43.08 -28.94
C CYS A 25 -17.95 43.20 -30.41
N HIS A 26 -17.26 44.04 -31.19
CA HIS A 26 -17.52 44.15 -32.62
C HIS A 26 -17.25 42.82 -33.36
N SER A 27 -16.25 42.08 -32.89
CA SER A 27 -15.91 40.75 -33.37
C SER A 27 -16.93 39.68 -33.00
N GLY A 28 -17.76 39.94 -32.00
CA GLY A 28 -18.66 38.94 -31.41
C GLY A 28 -17.96 37.93 -30.49
N TYR A 29 -16.67 38.11 -30.17
CA TYR A 29 -15.91 37.21 -29.29
C TYR A 29 -15.43 37.96 -28.05
N CYS A 30 -15.83 37.46 -26.89
CA CYS A 30 -15.38 37.93 -25.58
C CYS A 30 -14.77 36.74 -24.85
N VAL A 31 -13.45 36.72 -24.72
CA VAL A 31 -12.67 35.64 -24.11
C VAL A 31 -11.67 36.28 -23.17
N ASP A 32 -11.42 35.67 -22.01
CA ASP A 32 -10.51 36.21 -20.99
C ASP A 32 -10.86 37.66 -20.58
N ASP A 33 -12.16 37.94 -20.51
CA ASP A 33 -12.74 39.28 -20.27
C ASP A 33 -12.32 40.35 -21.28
N VAL A 34 -11.83 39.98 -22.47
CA VAL A 34 -11.34 40.88 -23.53
C VAL A 34 -11.98 40.59 -24.89
N CYS A 35 -12.26 41.63 -25.67
CA CYS A 35 -12.76 41.47 -27.04
C CYS A 35 -11.67 40.95 -28.00
N CYS A 36 -11.90 39.77 -28.56
CA CYS A 36 -10.92 39.04 -29.37
C CYS A 36 -11.19 39.14 -30.86
N ASP A 37 -10.14 39.08 -31.69
CA ASP A 37 -10.24 39.11 -33.14
C ASP A 37 -10.96 37.89 -33.73
N SER A 38 -10.89 36.76 -33.02
CA SER A 38 -11.43 35.46 -33.40
C SER A 38 -11.94 34.68 -32.19
N ALA A 39 -12.58 33.54 -32.44
CA ALA A 39 -12.92 32.61 -31.37
C ALA A 39 -11.62 32.06 -30.75
N CYS A 40 -11.39 32.38 -29.49
CA CYS A 40 -10.16 32.02 -28.79
C CYS A 40 -10.49 31.04 -27.68
N GLY A 41 -10.13 29.76 -27.89
CA GLY A 41 -10.08 28.74 -26.83
C GLY A 41 -11.41 28.27 -26.20
N GLY A 42 -12.47 29.07 -26.23
CA GLY A 42 -13.73 28.78 -25.53
C GLY A 42 -13.81 29.37 -24.12
N GLY A 43 -12.72 29.95 -23.61
CA GLY A 43 -12.64 30.60 -22.30
C GLY A 43 -12.23 29.66 -21.17
N ASP A 44 -11.62 28.52 -21.50
CA ASP A 44 -11.11 27.55 -20.54
C ASP A 44 -9.61 27.79 -20.34
N SER A 45 -9.13 27.88 -19.10
CA SER A 45 -7.71 28.22 -18.83
C SER A 45 -6.68 27.20 -19.34
N ASN A 46 -7.14 26.06 -19.88
CA ASN A 46 -6.33 24.92 -20.34
C ASN A 46 -6.42 24.71 -21.86
N ASP A 47 -7.09 25.60 -22.61
CA ASP A 47 -7.35 25.47 -24.05
C ASP A 47 -6.15 25.86 -24.95
N CYS A 48 -5.00 26.12 -24.33
CA CYS A 48 -3.75 26.57 -24.96
C CYS A 48 -3.84 27.90 -25.74
N GLN A 49 -4.91 28.65 -25.61
CA GLN A 49 -5.10 29.90 -26.32
C GLN A 49 -5.33 31.02 -25.30
N ALA A 50 -4.86 32.23 -25.63
CA ALA A 50 -5.19 33.40 -24.84
C ALA A 50 -5.46 34.57 -25.76
N CYS A 51 -6.36 35.42 -25.30
CA CYS A 51 -6.70 36.66 -25.97
C CYS A 51 -6.31 37.89 -25.15
N SER A 52 -6.17 37.75 -23.84
CA SER A 52 -5.71 38.85 -22.99
C SER A 52 -4.23 38.68 -22.62
N MET A 53 -3.51 39.80 -22.48
CA MET A 53 -2.15 39.75 -21.91
C MET A 53 -2.14 39.19 -20.48
N ALA A 54 -3.25 39.31 -19.75
CA ALA A 54 -3.39 38.74 -18.41
C ALA A 54 -3.46 37.21 -18.43
N ALA A 55 -4.07 36.62 -19.46
CA ALA A 55 -4.11 35.18 -19.70
C ALA A 55 -2.83 34.65 -20.39
N GLY A 56 -1.95 35.53 -20.88
CA GLY A 56 -0.63 35.17 -21.40
C GLY A 56 -0.38 35.50 -22.88
N ALA A 57 -1.36 36.08 -23.58
CA ALA A 57 -1.19 36.54 -24.97
C ALA A 57 -0.14 37.67 -25.07
N SER A 58 0.48 37.84 -26.24
CA SER A 58 1.44 38.94 -26.43
C SER A 58 0.76 40.32 -26.52
N VAL A 59 -0.51 40.34 -26.96
CA VAL A 59 -1.32 41.55 -27.13
C VAL A 59 -2.78 41.25 -26.77
N SER A 60 -3.42 42.13 -26.01
CA SER A 60 -4.85 42.01 -25.70
C SER A 60 -5.70 42.21 -26.96
N GLY A 61 -6.62 41.27 -27.21
CA GLY A 61 -7.56 41.28 -28.32
C GLY A 61 -7.13 40.49 -29.56
N ILE A 62 -5.93 39.89 -29.55
CA ILE A 62 -5.47 38.98 -30.59
C ILE A 62 -5.39 37.59 -29.99
N CYS A 63 -6.08 36.62 -30.62
CA CYS A 63 -5.99 35.24 -30.18
C CYS A 63 -4.67 34.61 -30.63
N GLU A 64 -3.88 34.12 -29.68
CA GLU A 64 -2.59 33.48 -29.96
C GLU A 64 -2.44 32.17 -29.18
N GLY A 65 -1.69 31.24 -29.78
CA GLY A 65 -1.38 29.96 -29.15
C GLY A 65 -0.25 30.09 -28.13
N LEU A 66 -0.51 29.63 -26.90
CA LEU A 66 0.44 29.65 -25.80
C LEU A 66 1.46 28.51 -25.92
N THR A 67 2.58 28.66 -25.20
CA THR A 67 3.62 27.63 -25.07
C THR A 67 4.07 27.53 -23.61
N GLY A 68 4.21 26.31 -23.10
CA GLY A 68 4.74 26.03 -21.77
C GLY A 68 3.76 26.24 -20.60
N ILE A 69 2.49 26.51 -20.90
CA ILE A 69 1.40 26.50 -19.92
C ILE A 69 0.85 25.07 -19.83
N SER A 70 0.42 24.65 -18.64
CA SER A 70 -0.25 23.37 -18.43
C SER A 70 -1.56 23.31 -19.19
N CYS A 71 -1.83 22.18 -19.82
CA CYS A 71 -3.10 21.86 -20.44
C CYS A 71 -3.44 20.39 -20.17
N ASP A 72 -4.57 19.93 -20.70
CA ASP A 72 -4.99 18.53 -20.62
C ASP A 72 -5.55 18.13 -21.99
N ASP A 73 -4.92 17.17 -22.68
CA ASP A 73 -5.36 16.66 -23.98
C ASP A 73 -6.31 15.46 -23.86
N GLY A 74 -6.61 15.05 -22.63
CA GLY A 74 -7.45 13.91 -22.29
C GLY A 74 -6.72 12.57 -22.32
N ALA A 75 -5.39 12.55 -22.43
CA ALA A 75 -4.57 11.34 -22.26
C ALA A 75 -3.69 11.46 -21.01
N PHE A 76 -4.19 10.93 -19.91
CA PHE A 76 -3.55 10.97 -18.60
C PHE A 76 -2.17 10.31 -18.60
N CYS A 77 -1.99 9.14 -19.20
CA CYS A 77 -0.74 8.36 -19.11
C CYS A 77 0.41 8.89 -19.96
N ASN A 78 0.20 9.97 -20.72
CA ASN A 78 1.25 10.59 -21.52
C ASN A 78 2.17 11.53 -20.69
N GLY A 79 1.82 11.79 -19.42
CA GLY A 79 2.61 12.55 -18.47
C GLY A 79 2.15 14.00 -18.29
N THR A 80 3.09 14.90 -17.99
CA THR A 80 2.75 16.32 -17.88
C THR A 80 2.52 16.91 -19.26
N GLU A 81 1.36 17.52 -19.46
CA GLU A 81 0.97 18.10 -20.74
C GLU A 81 1.16 19.61 -20.74
N LEU A 82 1.92 20.09 -21.73
CA LEU A 82 2.17 21.50 -21.95
C LEU A 82 1.71 21.92 -23.33
N CYS A 83 1.23 23.15 -23.41
CA CYS A 83 0.93 23.78 -24.68
C CYS A 83 2.21 23.96 -25.51
N ALA A 84 2.13 23.70 -26.81
CA ALA A 84 3.12 24.10 -27.79
C ALA A 84 2.41 24.80 -28.96
N ALA A 85 2.66 26.10 -29.09
CA ALA A 85 2.07 26.96 -30.13
C ALA A 85 0.53 26.79 -30.27
N GLY A 86 -0.18 26.75 -29.15
CA GLY A 86 -1.64 26.65 -29.14
C GLY A 86 -2.23 25.25 -29.23
N THR A 87 -1.39 24.21 -29.21
CA THR A 87 -1.83 22.81 -29.20
C THR A 87 -1.44 22.16 -27.88
N CYS A 88 -2.38 21.44 -27.25
CA CYS A 88 -2.09 20.59 -26.11
C CYS A 88 -1.55 19.22 -26.58
N GLY A 89 -0.58 18.67 -25.85
CA GLY A 89 0.01 17.37 -26.17
C GLY A 89 1.53 17.34 -26.28
N SER A 90 2.24 18.39 -25.84
CA SER A 90 3.66 18.20 -25.49
C SER A 90 3.70 17.48 -24.16
N SER A 91 3.73 16.15 -24.22
CA SER A 91 3.71 15.30 -23.04
C SER A 91 5.10 14.77 -22.72
N SER A 92 5.45 14.76 -21.43
CA SER A 92 6.70 14.17 -20.97
C SER A 92 6.53 13.53 -19.60
N GLY A 93 6.95 12.27 -19.52
CA GLY A 93 6.99 11.49 -18.28
C GLY A 93 5.93 10.40 -18.25
N ASP A 94 5.83 9.80 -17.08
CA ASP A 94 4.81 8.84 -16.69
C ASP A 94 4.23 9.39 -15.38
N PRO A 95 2.92 9.71 -15.32
CA PRO A 95 2.31 10.29 -14.12
C PRO A 95 2.35 9.32 -12.93
N CYS A 96 2.52 8.01 -13.20
CA CYS A 96 2.54 6.94 -12.22
C CYS A 96 3.96 6.62 -11.72
N ALA A 97 5.00 7.21 -12.30
CA ALA A 97 6.40 6.88 -11.98
C ALA A 97 6.91 7.36 -10.58
N ALA A 98 6.09 8.05 -9.78
CA ALA A 98 6.61 8.80 -8.62
C ALA A 98 5.81 8.76 -7.31
N ASN A 99 4.71 8.00 -7.16
CA ASN A 99 3.85 8.19 -5.98
C ASN A 99 3.26 6.97 -5.26
N LEU A 100 3.80 5.74 -5.32
CA LEU A 100 3.34 4.67 -4.40
C LEU A 100 4.39 3.65 -3.87
N GLY A 101 5.69 3.97 -3.83
CA GLY A 101 6.70 3.15 -3.13
C GLY A 101 7.48 2.25 -4.08
N ASP A 102 8.76 2.53 -4.30
CA ASP A 102 9.83 1.61 -3.97
C ASP A 102 9.53 0.09 -4.11
N ALA A 103 10.21 -0.55 -5.07
CA ALA A 103 10.47 -2.00 -5.11
C ALA A 103 9.21 -2.91 -5.03
N ASP A 104 8.20 -2.58 -5.84
CA ASP A 104 6.88 -3.22 -6.01
C ASP A 104 6.69 -4.62 -5.42
N THR A 105 6.19 -4.66 -4.19
CA THR A 105 5.67 -5.87 -3.53
C THR A 105 4.32 -6.33 -4.10
N ASP A 106 3.84 -5.73 -5.20
CA ASP A 106 2.61 -6.14 -5.89
C ASP A 106 2.67 -5.86 -7.41
N CYS A 107 1.57 -6.13 -8.11
CA CYS A 107 1.45 -6.07 -9.57
C CYS A 107 0.38 -5.07 -10.00
N SER A 108 0.28 -3.97 -9.25
CA SER A 108 -0.58 -2.84 -9.53
C SER A 108 0.28 -1.59 -9.65
N GLU A 109 -0.30 -0.52 -10.20
CA GLU A 109 0.32 0.82 -10.38
C GLU A 109 0.76 1.17 -11.80
N SER A 110 0.47 0.29 -12.75
CA SER A 110 0.45 0.69 -14.16
C SER A 110 -0.65 1.70 -14.44
N CYS A 111 -0.42 2.54 -15.45
CA CYS A 111 -1.33 3.61 -15.80
C CYS A 111 -2.57 3.10 -16.56
N ASP A 112 -3.77 3.55 -16.15
CA ASP A 112 -5.05 3.28 -16.80
C ASP A 112 -5.65 4.56 -17.41
N GLU A 113 -5.60 4.67 -18.73
CA GLU A 113 -6.21 5.78 -19.49
C GLU A 113 -7.74 5.76 -19.49
N ALA A 114 -8.39 4.64 -19.16
CA ALA A 114 -9.84 4.57 -19.13
C ALA A 114 -10.42 5.18 -17.86
N THR A 115 -9.64 5.22 -16.78
CA THR A 115 -10.05 5.72 -15.45
C THR A 115 -9.22 6.92 -14.97
N ASP A 116 -8.23 7.36 -15.75
CA ASP A 116 -7.29 8.44 -15.41
C ASP A 116 -6.60 8.22 -14.05
N ASP A 117 -6.13 6.99 -13.82
CA ASP A 117 -5.47 6.61 -12.57
C ASP A 117 -4.29 5.64 -12.76
N CYS A 118 -3.63 5.31 -11.65
CA CYS A 118 -2.50 4.39 -11.60
C CYS A 118 -2.93 3.10 -10.89
N THR A 119 -4.00 2.45 -11.34
CA THR A 119 -4.50 1.20 -10.73
C THR A 119 -4.50 0.02 -11.67
N ALA A 120 -3.99 0.18 -12.90
CA ALA A 120 -3.87 -0.93 -13.83
C ALA A 120 -2.87 -1.96 -13.32
N ASN A 121 -3.07 -3.21 -13.75
CA ASN A 121 -2.11 -4.27 -13.49
C ASN A 121 -0.83 -4.03 -14.31
N ASP A 122 0.30 -4.39 -13.73
CA ASP A 122 1.55 -4.38 -14.48
C ASP A 122 1.57 -5.43 -15.59
N PRO A 123 2.39 -5.22 -16.63
CA PRO A 123 2.65 -6.22 -17.64
C PRO A 123 3.07 -7.56 -17.03
N ASP A 124 2.63 -8.66 -17.65
CA ASP A 124 3.13 -9.98 -17.28
C ASP A 124 4.67 -10.01 -17.37
N ALA A 125 5.31 -10.65 -16.39
CA ALA A 125 6.75 -10.72 -16.18
C ALA A 125 7.45 -9.43 -15.71
N SER A 126 6.71 -8.38 -15.35
CA SER A 126 7.25 -7.30 -14.50
C SER A 126 7.80 -7.89 -13.20
N SER A 127 8.87 -7.30 -12.68
CA SER A 127 9.37 -7.64 -11.34
C SER A 127 8.29 -7.33 -10.31
N CYS A 128 8.27 -8.11 -9.24
CA CYS A 128 7.54 -7.77 -8.04
C CYS A 128 8.17 -8.52 -6.85
N ASP A 129 7.59 -8.44 -5.64
CA ASP A 129 7.97 -9.26 -4.47
C ASP A 129 6.68 -9.75 -3.78
N ASP A 130 6.43 -11.07 -3.72
CA ASP A 130 5.22 -11.63 -3.08
C ASP A 130 5.37 -11.80 -1.55
N GLY A 131 6.54 -11.45 -1.01
CA GLY A 131 6.90 -11.51 0.40
C GLY A 131 7.31 -12.89 0.90
N ASP A 132 7.36 -13.93 0.05
CA ASP A 132 7.87 -15.24 0.39
C ASP A 132 9.38 -15.33 0.16
N ALA A 133 10.18 -15.12 1.20
CA ALA A 133 11.65 -15.20 1.13
C ALA A 133 12.21 -16.59 0.71
N CYS A 134 11.35 -17.61 0.54
CA CYS A 134 11.71 -18.91 -0.01
C CYS A 134 11.57 -19.00 -1.53
N ASN A 135 11.08 -17.99 -2.23
CA ASN A 135 11.27 -17.84 -3.67
C ASN A 135 12.61 -17.12 -3.94
N GLN A 136 13.12 -17.21 -5.17
CA GLN A 136 14.34 -16.48 -5.56
C GLN A 136 14.08 -15.46 -6.67
N SER A 137 12.89 -15.49 -7.26
CA SER A 137 12.49 -14.60 -8.34
C SER A 137 10.98 -14.49 -8.36
N ASP A 138 10.49 -13.25 -8.46
CA ASP A 138 9.08 -12.93 -8.38
C ASP A 138 8.68 -12.14 -9.61
N SER A 139 7.51 -12.47 -10.13
CA SER A 139 7.02 -11.81 -11.35
C SER A 139 5.50 -11.73 -11.42
N CYS A 140 5.04 -10.67 -12.07
CA CYS A 140 3.63 -10.43 -12.29
C CYS A 140 3.03 -11.43 -13.29
N SER A 141 1.90 -12.00 -12.92
CA SER A 141 1.08 -12.81 -13.79
C SER A 141 -0.39 -12.49 -13.57
N SER A 142 -1.03 -11.89 -14.58
CA SER A 142 -2.44 -11.50 -14.54
C SER A 142 -2.81 -10.63 -13.32
N GLY A 143 -1.95 -9.68 -12.95
CA GLY A 143 -2.15 -8.76 -11.83
C GLY A 143 -1.88 -9.34 -10.44
N ALA A 144 -1.28 -10.53 -10.36
CA ALA A 144 -0.80 -11.10 -9.10
C ALA A 144 0.72 -11.29 -9.14
N CYS A 145 1.39 -10.94 -8.03
CA CYS A 145 2.79 -11.27 -7.88
C CYS A 145 2.93 -12.76 -7.56
N THR A 146 3.77 -13.45 -8.34
CA THR A 146 3.97 -14.90 -8.19
C THR A 146 5.44 -15.22 -8.10
N GLY A 147 5.82 -15.88 -7.00
CA GLY A 147 7.18 -16.37 -6.81
C GLY A 147 7.49 -17.64 -7.57
N ALA A 148 8.76 -17.74 -7.97
CA ALA A 148 9.37 -18.84 -8.69
C ALA A 148 10.73 -19.18 -8.06
N ASP A 149 11.36 -20.24 -8.60
CA ASP A 149 12.68 -20.71 -8.17
C ASP A 149 12.79 -20.96 -6.64
N PRO A 150 12.00 -21.90 -6.08
CA PRO A 150 11.96 -22.11 -4.64
C PRO A 150 13.31 -22.58 -4.05
N VAL A 151 13.64 -22.04 -2.88
CA VAL A 151 14.80 -22.41 -2.07
C VAL A 151 14.71 -23.90 -1.73
N THR A 152 15.75 -24.65 -2.10
CA THR A 152 15.84 -26.08 -1.82
C THR A 152 16.70 -26.31 -0.59
N CYS A 153 16.08 -26.75 0.51
CA CYS A 153 16.76 -27.08 1.75
C CYS A 153 17.36 -28.48 1.72
N SER A 154 18.60 -28.61 2.17
CA SER A 154 19.28 -29.89 2.34
C SER A 154 19.38 -30.28 3.81
N ALA A 155 19.54 -31.58 4.07
CA ALA A 155 19.92 -32.07 5.39
C ALA A 155 21.20 -31.36 5.87
N GLN A 156 21.19 -30.90 7.11
CA GLN A 156 22.34 -30.21 7.71
C GLN A 156 23.49 -31.20 7.98
N ASP A 157 23.14 -32.40 8.45
CA ASP A 157 24.05 -33.51 8.73
C ASP A 157 23.28 -34.84 8.70
N GLU A 158 23.93 -35.96 9.05
CA GLU A 158 23.33 -37.30 9.03
C GLU A 158 22.19 -37.50 10.05
N CYS A 159 22.02 -36.58 10.99
CA CYS A 159 21.01 -36.64 12.05
C CYS A 159 19.96 -35.53 11.97
N HIS A 160 20.00 -34.70 10.94
CA HIS A 160 18.99 -33.69 10.65
C HIS A 160 18.45 -33.87 9.24
N GLY A 161 17.13 -33.79 9.09
CA GLY A 161 16.48 -33.85 7.78
C GLY A 161 16.58 -32.52 7.03
N ALA A 162 16.25 -32.56 5.74
CA ALA A 162 15.89 -31.35 5.01
C ALA A 162 14.55 -30.82 5.57
N GLY A 163 14.55 -29.67 6.23
CA GLY A 163 13.35 -29.00 6.69
C GLY A 163 12.73 -28.12 5.61
N PRO A 164 11.52 -27.57 5.86
CA PRO A 164 10.97 -26.52 5.02
C PRO A 164 11.84 -25.25 5.10
N CYS A 165 11.73 -24.41 4.07
CA CYS A 165 12.20 -23.03 4.17
C CYS A 165 11.14 -22.19 4.90
N ASP A 166 11.59 -21.29 5.78
CA ASP A 166 10.75 -20.32 6.47
C ASP A 166 10.47 -19.12 5.54
N SER A 167 9.21 -18.95 5.12
CA SER A 167 8.81 -17.96 4.11
C SER A 167 9.02 -16.51 4.53
N THR A 168 9.26 -16.24 5.81
CA THR A 168 9.51 -14.86 6.30
C THR A 168 11.00 -14.54 6.30
N THR A 169 11.86 -15.53 6.51
CA THR A 169 13.30 -15.33 6.71
C THR A 169 14.16 -15.90 5.58
N GLY A 170 13.62 -16.77 4.74
CA GLY A 170 14.34 -17.50 3.70
C GLY A 170 15.30 -18.55 4.25
N LEU A 171 15.23 -18.84 5.56
CA LEU A 171 16.13 -19.78 6.23
C LEU A 171 15.55 -21.20 6.18
N CYS A 172 16.42 -22.16 5.95
CA CYS A 172 16.07 -23.57 6.00
C CYS A 172 16.03 -24.09 7.44
N ASP A 173 14.92 -24.72 7.80
CA ASP A 173 14.85 -25.55 9.00
C ASP A 173 15.69 -26.81 8.85
N ALA A 174 16.19 -27.31 9.98
CA ALA A 174 16.92 -28.58 10.08
C ALA A 174 16.34 -29.41 11.23
N PRO A 175 15.17 -30.05 11.05
CA PRO A 175 14.55 -30.84 12.10
C PRO A 175 15.39 -32.11 12.37
N PRO A 176 15.54 -32.53 13.65
CA PRO A 176 16.24 -33.76 13.98
C PRO A 176 15.51 -34.97 13.36
N LEU A 177 16.29 -35.89 12.82
CA LEU A 177 15.80 -37.21 12.39
C LEU A 177 15.38 -38.03 13.61
N PRO A 178 14.53 -39.07 13.44
CA PRO A 178 14.15 -39.94 14.54
C PRO A 178 15.38 -40.53 15.24
N ASP A 179 15.27 -40.64 16.55
CA ASP A 179 16.18 -41.43 17.38
C ASP A 179 16.43 -42.81 16.76
N ASP A 180 17.64 -43.33 16.95
CA ASP A 180 18.15 -44.58 16.38
C ASP A 180 18.40 -44.56 14.85
N THR A 181 18.26 -43.42 14.17
CA THR A 181 18.66 -43.29 12.74
C THR A 181 20.16 -43.54 12.57
N PRO A 182 20.60 -44.42 11.65
CA PRO A 182 22.03 -44.69 11.46
C PRO A 182 22.80 -43.47 10.97
N CYS A 183 23.95 -43.20 11.59
CA CYS A 183 24.89 -42.17 11.18
C CYS A 183 26.32 -42.73 11.20
N ALA A 184 27.30 -42.02 10.62
CA ALA A 184 28.67 -42.52 10.49
C ALA A 184 29.32 -42.89 11.84
N GLY A 185 28.94 -42.22 12.92
CA GLY A 185 29.42 -42.44 14.29
C GLY A 185 28.58 -43.40 15.13
N GLY A 186 27.43 -43.89 14.66
CA GLY A 186 26.51 -44.73 15.43
C GLY A 186 25.05 -44.47 15.09
N THR A 187 24.28 -43.95 16.04
CA THR A 187 22.87 -43.63 15.91
C THR A 187 22.58 -42.19 16.37
N CYS A 188 21.69 -41.51 15.67
CA CYS A 188 21.20 -40.19 16.08
C CYS A 188 20.41 -40.30 17.38
N GLN A 189 20.67 -39.43 18.36
CA GLN A 189 19.81 -39.18 19.52
C GLN A 189 19.67 -37.68 19.75
N ASP A 190 18.45 -37.18 19.83
CA ASP A 190 18.14 -35.74 19.96
C ASP A 190 18.88 -34.88 18.91
N GLY A 191 18.98 -35.39 17.66
CA GLY A 191 19.68 -34.72 16.54
C GLY A 191 21.21 -34.85 16.56
N VAL A 192 21.81 -35.53 17.53
CA VAL A 192 23.27 -35.70 17.60
C VAL A 192 23.67 -37.12 17.22
N CYS A 193 24.63 -37.27 16.30
CA CYS A 193 25.21 -38.58 15.99
C CYS A 193 26.03 -39.10 17.16
N ALA A 194 25.47 -40.02 17.94
CA ALA A 194 26.12 -40.65 19.08
C ALA A 194 26.54 -42.07 18.73
N SER A 195 27.77 -42.45 19.05
CA SER A 195 28.13 -43.86 19.13
C SER A 195 27.26 -44.48 20.21
N GLY A 196 26.36 -45.40 19.79
CA GLY A 196 25.36 -46.07 20.63
C GLY A 196 25.88 -46.15 22.04
N SER A 197 25.30 -45.30 22.89
CA SER A 197 25.87 -44.94 24.17
C SER A 197 26.32 -46.21 24.87
N ASP A 198 27.58 -46.22 25.26
CA ASP A 198 28.14 -46.99 26.36
C ASP A 198 27.37 -46.68 27.68
N LEU A 199 26.03 -46.77 27.69
CA LEU A 199 25.24 -46.90 28.91
C LEU A 199 25.55 -48.23 29.62
N ASP A 200 26.29 -49.13 28.96
CA ASP A 200 26.84 -50.33 29.57
C ASP A 200 28.37 -50.28 29.83
N ASN A 201 29.08 -49.21 29.45
CA ASN A 201 30.50 -49.04 29.79
C ASN A 201 30.73 -47.99 30.88
N ALA A 202 29.92 -48.09 31.94
CA ALA A 202 30.37 -47.71 33.27
C ALA A 202 31.45 -48.69 33.76
N SER A 203 32.65 -48.61 33.18
CA SER A 203 33.88 -48.98 33.88
C SER A 203 34.12 -47.96 35.01
N GLY A 204 33.32 -48.07 36.08
CA GLY A 204 33.33 -47.11 37.18
C GLY A 204 32.47 -47.51 38.36
N CYS A 205 32.91 -48.54 39.10
CA CYS A 205 32.44 -48.96 40.43
C CYS A 205 30.93 -49.29 40.57
N GLY A 206 30.66 -50.60 40.64
CA GLY A 206 29.36 -51.12 41.03
C GLY A 206 28.92 -50.63 42.41
N CYS A 207 27.82 -49.89 42.44
CA CYS A 207 26.94 -49.84 43.60
C CYS A 207 25.89 -50.92 43.41
N ARG A 208 26.04 -52.06 44.11
CA ARG A 208 24.93 -53.00 44.35
C ARG A 208 23.75 -52.20 44.89
N VAL A 209 22.67 -52.11 44.13
CA VAL A 209 21.35 -51.84 44.72
C VAL A 209 20.98 -53.03 45.61
N PRO A 210 20.76 -52.85 46.92
CA PRO A 210 20.24 -53.93 47.75
C PRO A 210 18.77 -54.13 47.41
N SER A 211 18.46 -55.27 46.80
CA SER A 211 17.13 -55.86 46.83
C SER A 211 16.74 -56.08 48.30
N GLY A 212 15.87 -55.23 48.86
CA GLY A 212 15.55 -55.31 50.28
C GLY A 212 14.51 -54.33 50.80
N GLY A 213 13.33 -54.26 50.20
CA GLY A 213 12.17 -53.54 50.74
C GLY A 213 10.95 -54.45 50.86
N LYS A 214 10.69 -54.99 52.06
CA LYS A 214 9.51 -55.80 52.40
C LYS A 214 8.22 -54.96 52.31
N PRO A 215 7.06 -55.59 52.04
CA PRO A 215 5.76 -54.92 51.92
C PRO A 215 5.27 -54.37 53.26
N SER A 216 4.78 -53.13 53.25
CA SER A 216 4.11 -52.44 54.36
C SER A 216 2.62 -52.85 54.47
N PRO A 217 2.07 -53.04 55.68
CA PRO A 217 0.69 -53.44 55.85
C PRO A 217 -0.28 -52.23 55.92
N TRP A 218 -1.40 -52.37 55.22
CA TRP A 218 -2.74 -51.93 55.58
C TRP A 218 -2.89 -50.58 56.31
N ARG A 219 -3.33 -49.56 55.56
CA ARG A 219 -4.21 -48.51 56.08
C ARG A 219 -5.45 -48.42 55.20
N ALA A 220 -6.56 -48.92 55.74
CA ALA A 220 -7.90 -48.73 55.22
C ALA A 220 -8.35 -47.29 55.45
N ILE A 221 -8.71 -46.58 54.37
CA ILE A 221 -9.58 -45.40 54.35
C ILE A 221 -10.27 -45.52 52.98
N GLY A 222 -11.51 -45.95 52.86
CA GLY A 222 -12.70 -45.21 53.29
C GLY A 222 -13.42 -44.80 52.01
N TRP A 223 -14.42 -45.58 51.62
CA TRP A 223 -15.27 -45.35 50.45
C TRP A 223 -16.04 -44.04 50.61
N LEU A 224 -15.86 -43.09 49.69
CA LEU A 224 -16.87 -42.09 49.34
C LEU A 224 -16.82 -41.92 47.82
N GLY A 225 -17.84 -42.45 47.15
CA GLY A 225 -18.07 -42.20 45.74
C GLY A 225 -18.53 -40.76 45.51
N LEU A 226 -18.13 -40.19 44.39
CA LEU A 226 -18.75 -39.00 43.81
C LEU A 226 -18.66 -39.11 42.28
N GLY A 227 -19.76 -38.73 41.64
CA GLY A 227 -20.15 -39.13 40.29
C GLY A 227 -19.34 -38.51 39.16
N LEU A 228 -19.34 -39.25 38.05
CA LEU A 228 -18.98 -38.77 36.72
C LEU A 228 -19.98 -37.69 36.28
N ILE A 229 -19.49 -36.46 36.09
CA ILE A 229 -20.19 -35.42 35.32
C ILE A 229 -19.48 -35.30 33.98
N TRP A 230 -20.18 -35.69 32.92
CA TRP A 230 -19.80 -35.42 31.53
C TRP A 230 -20.03 -33.93 31.23
N VAL A 231 -18.97 -33.14 31.07
CA VAL A 231 -19.07 -31.79 30.52
C VAL A 231 -18.91 -31.88 29.01
N ARG A 232 -20.05 -31.82 28.30
CA ARG A 232 -20.13 -31.70 26.85
C ARG A 232 -19.81 -30.25 26.46
N ARG A 233 -18.57 -29.97 26.03
CA ARG A 233 -18.21 -28.68 25.41
C ARG A 233 -19.01 -28.50 24.13
N ARG A 234 -19.86 -27.47 24.06
CA ARG A 234 -20.51 -27.03 22.83
C ARG A 234 -19.58 -26.05 22.13
N SER A 235 -19.22 -26.36 20.89
CA SER A 235 -18.51 -25.49 19.96
C SER A 235 -19.39 -24.28 19.61
N ALA A 236 -18.83 -23.07 19.68
CA ALA A 236 -19.41 -21.87 19.12
C ALA A 236 -18.77 -21.61 17.74
N GLY A 237 -19.59 -21.52 16.70
CA GLY A 237 -19.18 -21.03 15.38
C GLY A 237 -19.27 -19.50 15.26
N PRO A 238 -18.69 -18.90 14.21
CA PRO A 238 -18.60 -17.46 14.04
C PRO A 238 -19.79 -16.89 13.26
N GLY A 239 -20.21 -15.66 13.58
CA GLY A 239 -21.23 -14.92 12.84
C GLY A 239 -21.42 -13.50 13.36
N SER A 240 -20.98 -12.53 12.55
CA SER A 240 -20.97 -11.04 12.65
C SER A 240 -22.35 -10.38 12.88
N PRO A 241 -22.52 -9.04 12.73
CA PRO A 241 -21.77 -7.88 13.21
C PRO A 241 -22.65 -6.97 14.13
N ALA A 242 -22.05 -6.20 15.03
CA ALA A 242 -22.78 -5.24 15.85
C ALA A 242 -22.89 -3.86 15.19
N ALA A 243 -24.12 -3.46 14.90
CA ALA A 243 -24.50 -2.13 14.47
C ALA A 243 -24.48 -1.12 15.64
N ARG A 244 -24.07 0.10 15.28
CA ARG A 244 -24.45 1.45 15.75
C ARG A 244 -25.40 1.55 16.96
N LEU A 245 -25.12 2.52 17.85
CA LEU A 245 -25.95 3.73 18.13
C LEU A 245 -25.24 4.64 19.19
N PRO A 246 -25.66 5.92 19.35
CA PRO A 246 -24.79 7.08 19.62
C PRO A 246 -24.90 7.63 21.07
N TRP A 247 -24.99 8.96 21.25
CA TRP A 247 -25.04 9.78 22.49
C TRP A 247 -23.63 10.10 23.04
N GLY A 248 -23.17 11.34 23.21
CA GLY A 248 -23.80 12.66 23.22
C GLY A 248 -23.11 13.50 24.31
N SER A 249 -22.83 14.78 24.01
CA SER A 249 -22.51 15.86 24.98
C SER A 249 -21.10 15.79 25.61
N GLY A 250 -20.19 16.75 25.41
CA GLY A 250 -20.33 18.18 25.59
C GLY A 250 -19.73 18.60 26.94
N ILE A 251 -18.42 18.90 26.98
CA ILE A 251 -17.75 19.50 28.16
C ILE A 251 -16.87 20.67 27.67
N PRO A 252 -17.07 21.89 28.20
CA PRO A 252 -16.28 23.06 27.83
C PRO A 252 -15.01 23.18 28.68
N ILE A 253 -13.93 23.61 28.02
CA ILE A 253 -12.65 24.03 28.60
C ILE A 253 -12.81 25.36 29.35
N GLN A 254 -12.47 25.37 30.64
CA GLN A 254 -12.26 26.57 31.45
C GLN A 254 -10.77 26.68 31.76
N GLY A 255 -10.20 27.86 31.51
CA GLY A 255 -8.81 28.22 31.86
C GLY A 255 -8.63 28.56 33.34
N LEU A 256 -7.48 29.20 33.64
CA LEU A 256 -6.89 29.61 34.93
C LEU A 256 -5.87 28.56 35.45
N THR A 257 -4.63 28.84 35.84
CA THR A 257 -3.97 30.07 36.32
C THR A 257 -2.44 29.91 36.23
N THR A 258 -1.79 31.04 36.01
CA THR A 258 -0.37 31.38 36.22
C THR A 258 0.35 30.68 37.38
N CYS A 259 1.60 30.25 37.15
CA CYS A 259 2.58 30.06 38.22
C CYS A 259 3.88 30.78 37.83
N VAL A 260 4.13 31.88 38.54
CA VAL A 260 5.37 32.66 38.55
C VAL A 260 6.34 31.97 39.51
N LEU A 261 7.58 31.73 39.09
CA LEU A 261 8.69 31.51 40.03
C LEU A 261 9.97 32.21 39.54
N HIS A 262 10.59 32.85 40.50
CA HIS A 262 11.54 33.95 40.40
C HIS A 262 13.00 33.43 40.49
N ARG A 263 13.88 34.06 39.69
CA ARG A 263 15.35 34.29 39.79
C ARG A 263 16.21 33.45 40.75
N GLY A 264 17.41 33.08 40.26
CA GLY A 264 18.57 32.76 41.10
C GLY A 264 19.87 32.47 40.33
N ASN A 265 20.63 33.53 40.06
CA ASN A 265 22.00 33.66 39.56
C ASN A 265 23.02 32.57 39.99
N HIS A 266 23.82 32.08 39.02
CA HIS A 266 25.27 31.87 39.09
C HIS A 266 25.87 31.85 37.69
#